data_AF-A0ABD5LXG6-F1
#
_entry.id   AF-A0ABD5LXG6-F1
#
_cell.length_a   1.000
_cell.length_b   1.000
_cell.length_c   1.000
_cell.angle_alpha   90.00
_cell.angle_beta   90.00
_cell.angle_gamma   90.00
#
_symmetry.space_group_name_H-M   'P 1'
#
loop_
_entity.id
_entity.type
_entity.pdbx_description
1 polymer ?
#
loop_
_entity_poly.entity_id
_entity_poly.type
_entity_poly.pdbx_seq_one_letter_code
_entity_poly.pdbx_strand_id
1 'polypeptide(L)'
;MGGDGNDLFYGGDGNDLFYGGSGNDVIYGEMGNDVLYGDDGDDMLIDYYGANMLNGGKGNDRICVASMDRGLPGRNIILGEKVMMKYIWAQELIV
;
A
#
# COMPACT_ATOMS: atom_id res chain seq x y z
N MET A 1 15.12 2.60 0.18
CA MET A 1 14.93 4.02 -0.15
C MET A 1 15.16 4.15 -1.65
N GLY A 2 14.22 4.74 -2.38
CA GLY A 2 14.31 4.97 -3.83
C GLY A 2 15.18 6.18 -4.15
N GLY A 3 14.84 7.35 -3.60
CA GLY A 3 15.62 8.57 -3.74
C GLY A 3 14.93 9.58 -4.67
N ASP A 4 15.66 10.16 -5.62
CA ASP A 4 15.07 11.03 -6.64
C ASP A 4 14.79 10.22 -7.92
N GLY A 5 13.62 10.41 -8.52
CA GLY A 5 13.20 9.76 -9.75
C GLY A 5 12.02 8.81 -9.53
N ASN A 6 11.58 8.16 -10.62
CA ASN A 6 10.50 7.18 -10.52
C ASN A 6 11.11 5.80 -10.27
N ASP A 7 10.89 5.26 -9.07
CA ASP A 7 11.50 4.03 -8.61
C ASP A 7 10.54 2.83 -8.65
N LEU A 8 11.14 1.63 -8.69
CA LEU A 8 10.43 0.36 -8.59
C LEU A 8 11.03 -0.47 -7.45
N PHE A 9 10.22 -0.76 -6.44
CA PHE A 9 10.61 -1.54 -5.28
C PHE A 9 9.80 -2.83 -5.14
N TYR A 10 10.48 -3.89 -4.70
CA TYR A 10 9.90 -5.17 -4.28
C TYR A 10 10.48 -5.54 -2.91
N GLY A 11 9.62 -5.68 -1.89
CA GLY A 11 9.99 -6.06 -0.53
C GLY A 11 10.39 -7.53 -0.42
N GLY A 12 9.60 -8.43 -0.99
CA GLY A 12 9.83 -9.86 -0.91
C GLY A 12 9.08 -10.50 0.25
N ASP A 13 9.61 -11.63 0.73
CA ASP A 13 9.16 -12.20 1.99
C ASP A 13 9.86 -11.46 3.16
N GLY A 14 9.09 -10.93 4.11
CA GLY A 14 9.65 -10.28 5.28
C GLY A 14 8.81 -9.10 5.76
N ASN A 15 9.24 -8.48 6.87
CA ASN A 15 8.67 -7.19 7.28
C ASN A 15 9.56 -6.11 6.68
N ASP A 16 9.04 -5.37 5.70
CA ASP A 16 9.82 -4.40 4.95
C ASP A 16 9.58 -2.96 5.41
N LEU A 17 10.64 -2.15 5.29
CA LEU A 17 10.58 -0.71 5.50
C LEU A 17 11.12 -0.01 4.26
N PHE A 18 10.26 0.70 3.55
CA PHE A 18 10.65 1.41 2.33
C PHE A 18 10.13 2.85 2.30
N TYR A 19 10.93 3.72 1.68
CA TYR A 19 10.65 5.12 1.41
C TYR A 19 10.93 5.37 -0.07
N GLY A 20 9.92 5.83 -0.80
CA GLY A 20 9.97 6.14 -2.23
C GLY A 20 10.90 7.29 -2.50
N GLY A 21 10.54 8.48 -2.02
CA GLY A 21 11.37 9.67 -2.09
C GLY A 21 10.68 10.73 -2.95
N SER A 22 11.36 11.27 -3.96
CA SER A 22 10.74 12.20 -4.90
C SER A 22 10.55 11.54 -6.26
N GLY A 23 9.37 11.66 -6.86
CA GLY A 23 9.03 11.03 -8.13
C GLY A 23 7.81 10.14 -8.00
N ASN A 24 7.36 9.57 -9.12
CA ASN A 24 6.18 8.71 -9.13
C ASN A 24 6.62 7.25 -9.01
N ASP A 25 6.49 6.68 -7.83
CA ASP A 25 7.06 5.40 -7.46
C ASP A 25 6.06 4.25 -7.59
N VAL A 26 6.61 3.04 -7.76
CA VAL A 26 5.86 1.79 -7.69
C VAL A 26 6.47 0.90 -6.61
N ILE A 27 5.72 0.64 -5.56
CA ILE A 27 6.21 -0.01 -4.34
C ILE A 27 5.38 -1.26 -4.08
N TYR A 28 6.01 -2.43 -4.11
CA TYR A 28 5.40 -3.72 -3.74
C TYR A 28 5.93 -4.18 -2.37
N GLY A 29 5.05 -4.26 -1.35
CA GLY A 29 5.39 -4.80 -0.02
C GLY A 29 5.58 -6.31 0.00
N GLU A 30 4.69 -7.03 -0.68
CA GLU A 30 4.67 -8.51 -0.74
C GLU A 30 4.21 -9.18 0.57
N MET A 31 4.97 -10.09 1.18
CA MET A 31 4.51 -10.87 2.33
C MET A 31 5.14 -10.38 3.63
N GLY A 32 4.32 -9.93 4.57
CA GLY A 32 4.74 -9.63 5.93
C GLY A 32 4.16 -8.31 6.42
N ASN A 33 4.64 -7.84 7.58
CA ASN A 33 4.15 -6.60 8.17
C ASN A 33 4.99 -5.43 7.67
N ASP A 34 4.51 -4.75 6.66
CA ASP A 34 5.30 -3.75 5.94
C ASP A 34 5.00 -2.32 6.38
N VAL A 35 5.98 -1.44 6.19
CA VAL A 35 5.87 0.00 6.37
C VAL A 35 6.38 0.68 5.09
N LEU A 36 5.47 1.20 4.30
CA LEU A 36 5.75 1.74 2.97
C LEU A 36 5.35 3.21 2.89
N TYR A 37 6.29 4.06 2.45
CA TYR A 37 6.07 5.48 2.18
C TYR A 37 6.33 5.77 0.69
N GLY A 38 5.37 6.42 0.02
CA GLY A 38 5.55 6.97 -1.33
C GLY A 38 6.35 8.28 -1.31
N ASP A 39 6.06 9.14 -0.33
CA ASP A 39 6.66 10.46 -0.12
C ASP A 39 6.16 11.52 -1.13
N ASP A 40 6.98 12.11 -1.99
CA ASP A 40 6.57 13.19 -2.90
C ASP A 40 6.35 12.66 -4.33
N GLY A 41 5.10 12.61 -4.81
CA GLY A 41 4.79 12.18 -6.17
C GLY A 41 3.40 11.55 -6.30
N ASP A 42 3.03 11.13 -7.50
CA ASP A 42 1.82 10.33 -7.70
C ASP A 42 2.19 8.83 -7.64
N ASP A 43 2.06 8.21 -6.47
CA ASP A 43 2.63 6.88 -6.21
C ASP A 43 1.64 5.73 -6.35
N MET A 44 2.16 4.52 -6.58
CA MET A 44 1.42 3.27 -6.54
C MET A 44 2.01 2.32 -5.49
N LEU A 45 1.31 2.16 -4.36
CA LEU A 45 1.71 1.25 -3.29
C LEU A 45 0.79 0.02 -3.31
N ILE A 46 1.39 -1.17 -3.43
CA ILE A 46 0.68 -2.45 -3.49
C ILE A 46 1.26 -3.36 -2.42
N ASP A 47 0.39 -3.93 -1.60
CA ASP A 47 0.79 -4.81 -0.51
C ASP A 47 -0.24 -5.92 -0.32
N TYR A 48 0.15 -7.02 0.32
CA TYR A 48 -0.65 -8.23 0.48
C TYR A 48 -0.87 -8.59 1.95
N TYR A 49 -0.29 -9.70 2.43
CA TYR A 49 -0.60 -10.30 3.73
C TYR A 49 0.20 -9.64 4.82
N GLY A 50 -0.47 -9.17 5.88
CA GLY A 50 0.19 -8.63 7.06
C GLY A 50 -0.63 -7.53 7.72
N ALA A 51 -0.11 -7.00 8.81
CA ALA A 51 -0.56 -5.76 9.42
C ALA A 51 0.37 -4.63 8.97
N ASN A 52 -0.06 -3.91 7.94
CA ASN A 52 0.81 -3.06 7.15
C ASN A 52 0.47 -1.59 7.37
N MET A 53 1.47 -0.73 7.22
CA MET A 53 1.35 0.72 7.26
C MET A 53 1.75 1.28 5.90
N LEU A 54 0.79 1.86 5.17
CA LEU A 54 1.05 2.43 3.86
C LEU A 54 0.71 3.92 3.89
N ASN A 55 1.65 4.76 3.47
CA ASN A 55 1.47 6.19 3.37
C ASN A 55 1.84 6.66 1.96
N GLY A 56 0.88 7.20 1.22
CA GLY A 56 1.13 7.75 -0.10
C GLY A 56 2.01 9.00 -0.07
N GLY A 57 1.81 9.86 0.93
CA GLY A 57 2.52 11.13 1.02
C GLY A 57 1.82 12.25 0.24
N LYS A 58 2.58 13.10 -0.47
CA LYS A 58 2.04 14.22 -1.26
C LYS A 58 1.80 13.77 -2.70
N GLY A 59 0.55 13.89 -3.16
CA GLY A 59 0.21 13.68 -4.56
C GLY A 59 -1.10 12.90 -4.67
N ASN A 60 -1.36 12.37 -5.86
CA ASN A 60 -2.54 11.56 -6.15
C ASN A 60 -2.20 10.07 -6.14
N ASP A 61 -2.12 9.52 -4.94
CA ASP A 61 -1.66 8.15 -4.75
C ASP A 61 -2.72 7.10 -5.01
N ARG A 62 -2.24 5.91 -5.35
CA ARG A 62 -3.05 4.69 -5.48
C ARG A 62 -2.50 3.65 -4.53
N ILE A 63 -3.24 3.40 -3.46
CA ILE A 63 -2.87 2.39 -2.47
C ILE A 63 -3.82 1.21 -2.61
N CYS A 64 -3.25 0.03 -2.85
CA CYS A 64 -3.96 -1.24 -2.94
C CYS A 64 -3.42 -2.19 -1.87
N VAL A 65 -4.31 -2.76 -1.08
CA VAL A 65 -3.94 -3.82 -0.14
C VAL A 65 -4.81 -5.03 -0.41
N ALA A 66 -4.21 -6.11 -0.87
CA ALA A 66 -4.89 -7.33 -1.28
C ALA A 66 -4.89 -8.33 -0.12
N SER A 67 -5.94 -8.28 0.72
CA SER A 67 -6.17 -9.32 1.73
C SER A 67 -6.85 -10.52 1.07
N MET A 68 -6.13 -11.62 0.88
CA MET A 68 -6.69 -12.88 0.35
C MET A 68 -7.21 -13.83 1.43
N ASP A 69 -7.28 -13.45 2.72
CA ASP A 69 -7.60 -14.42 3.78
C ASP A 69 -8.99 -14.32 4.42
N ARG A 70 -9.64 -15.48 4.49
CA ARG A 70 -10.94 -15.74 5.09
C ARG A 70 -10.81 -15.96 6.60
N GLY A 71 -10.35 -14.97 7.37
CA GLY A 71 -10.48 -15.12 8.82
C GLY A 71 -9.72 -14.18 9.74
N LEU A 72 -8.70 -13.45 9.29
CA LEU A 72 -8.02 -12.47 10.13
C LEU A 72 -7.69 -11.24 9.30
N PRO A 73 -8.42 -10.12 9.47
CA PRO A 73 -7.99 -8.88 8.85
C PRO A 73 -6.69 -8.48 9.55
N GLY A 74 -5.57 -8.60 8.84
CA GLY A 74 -4.42 -7.75 9.13
C GLY A 74 -4.93 -6.31 9.24
N ARG A 75 -4.64 -5.65 10.36
CA ARG A 75 -5.10 -4.27 10.61
C ARG A 75 -4.21 -3.34 9.79
N ASN A 76 -4.52 -3.20 8.51
CA ASN A 76 -3.80 -2.27 7.65
C ASN A 76 -4.18 -0.84 7.98
N ILE A 77 -3.17 0.02 8.10
CA ILE A 77 -3.31 1.46 8.32
C ILE A 77 -2.88 2.14 7.04
N ILE A 78 -3.80 2.85 6.39
CA ILE A 78 -3.54 3.57 5.15
C ILE A 78 -3.67 5.07 5.41
N LEU A 79 -2.65 5.83 5.04
CA LEU A 79 -2.55 7.27 5.17
C LEU A 79 -2.40 7.91 3.76
N GLY A 80 -3.11 8.99 3.49
CA GLY A 80 -3.10 9.70 2.18
C GLY A 80 -4.47 10.20 1.72
N GLU A 81 -4.52 11.17 0.80
CA GLU A 81 -5.74 11.90 0.41
C GLU A 81 -6.76 11.06 -0.39
N LYS A 82 -6.38 9.90 -0.93
CA LYS A 82 -7.30 8.97 -1.62
C LYS A 82 -6.96 7.52 -1.34
N VAL A 83 -7.72 6.90 -0.44
CA VAL A 83 -7.68 5.45 -0.21
C VAL A 83 -8.78 4.79 -1.05
N MET A 84 -8.40 3.99 -2.05
CA MET A 84 -9.33 3.14 -2.79
C MET A 84 -9.62 1.86 -2.00
N MET A 85 -10.19 1.99 -0.79
CA MET A 85 -10.64 0.82 -0.02
C MET A 85 -11.96 0.32 -0.61
N LYS A 86 -11.90 -0.47 -1.69
CA LYS A 86 -13.08 -1.07 -2.32
C LYS A 86 -13.06 -2.59 -2.17
N TYR A 87 -13.56 -3.08 -1.04
CA TYR A 87 -14.01 -4.46 -0.91
C TYR A 87 -15.46 -4.54 -1.43
N ILE A 88 -15.67 -4.78 -2.73
CA ILE A 88 -16.97 -5.28 -3.23
C ILE A 88 -16.85 -6.78 -3.40
N TRP A 89 -17.18 -7.55 -2.35
CA TRP A 89 -17.72 -8.91 -2.47
C TRP A 89 -18.53 -9.27 -1.21
N ALA A 90 -19.68 -8.64 -0.99
CA ALA A 90 -20.87 -9.25 -0.34
C ALA A 90 -22.01 -8.23 -0.20
N GLN A 91 -22.96 -8.33 -1.14
CA GLN A 91 -24.36 -7.90 -1.08
C GLN A 91 -24.65 -6.42 -0.74
N GLU A 92 -25.07 -5.70 -1.78
CA GLU A 92 -26.26 -4.85 -1.65
C GLU A 92 -27.38 -5.71 -1.06
N LEU A 93 -27.57 -5.64 0.26
CA LEU A 93 -28.81 -6.07 0.89
C LEU A 93 -29.69 -4.84 0.94
N ILE A 94 -30.66 -4.84 0.03
CA ILE A 94 -31.90 -4.07 0.10
C ILE A 94 -32.39 -4.12 1.56
N VAL A 95 -32.41 -2.97 2.24
CA VAL A 95 -33.58 -2.43 2.95
C VAL A 95 -33.50 -0.91 2.93
#